data_AF-A0A532UW90-F1
#
_entry.id   AF-A0A532UW90-F1
#
_cell.length_a   1.000
_cell.length_b   1.000
_cell.length_c   1.000
_cell.angle_alpha   90.00
_cell.angle_beta   90.00
_cell.angle_gamma   90.00
#
_symmetry.space_group_name_H-M   'P 1'
#
loop_
_entity.id
_entity.type
_entity.pdbx_description
1 polymer ?
#
loop_
_entity_poly.entity_id
_entity_poly.type
_entity_poly.pdbx_seq_one_letter_code
_entity_poly.pdbx_strand_id
1 'polypeptide(L)'
;MKKPCVNLVVATVVFIVYLAGCTRNEPPVIDRFVTDPASDTLVTAGDTVKIICEATDPDGDLLAYEFEADGGTFEGPVDANDILWIAPDHSGIFEIICTVSDGDTLHEVADTITIHVQNYLPMTEGNQWVYEGKDQSGRWALLRLTVVDRKVDEGRIRCYVERYIEGKYPVPVTDTGLVYTIAADSVFIKDPDAAKEYLGFLLPFLVAKSWETGDGGTGRVVGFDSCEVKAGLFEGCVNIKISGGQLERDLWLAPDVGIIVTQLKIDDPLEAELELVEYHLK
;
A
#
# COMPACT_ATOMS: atom_id res chain seq x y z
N MET A 1 -68.80 20.93 -49.66
CA MET A 1 -67.85 20.94 -48.52
C MET A 1 -67.61 19.52 -48.05
N LYS A 2 -66.36 19.06 -48.13
CA LYS A 2 -65.63 18.20 -47.17
C LYS A 2 -64.39 17.63 -47.90
N LYS A 3 -63.29 18.39 -47.85
CA LYS A 3 -61.95 17.87 -48.17
C LYS A 3 -61.63 16.76 -47.15
N PRO A 4 -61.00 15.64 -47.53
CA PRO A 4 -60.60 14.63 -46.57
C PRO A 4 -59.40 15.17 -45.76
N CYS A 5 -59.66 15.82 -44.63
CA CYS A 5 -58.63 16.21 -43.65
C CYS A 5 -58.09 15.00 -42.84
N VAL A 6 -58.52 13.77 -43.16
CA VAL A 6 -58.19 12.59 -42.35
C VAL A 6 -56.87 11.92 -42.76
N ASN A 7 -56.34 12.16 -43.95
CA ASN A 7 -55.05 11.56 -44.36
C ASN A 7 -53.82 12.38 -43.95
N LEU A 8 -53.95 13.68 -43.68
CA LEU A 8 -52.77 14.50 -43.35
C LEU A 8 -52.35 14.32 -41.89
N VAL A 9 -53.29 14.22 -40.96
CA VAL A 9 -53.00 14.06 -39.51
C VAL A 9 -52.37 12.69 -39.22
N VAL A 10 -52.91 11.61 -39.81
CA VAL A 10 -52.35 10.26 -39.67
C VAL A 10 -50.97 10.16 -40.32
N ALA A 11 -50.78 10.75 -41.51
CA ALA A 11 -49.46 10.77 -42.16
C ALA A 11 -48.43 11.59 -41.36
N THR A 12 -48.80 12.73 -40.76
CA THR A 12 -47.88 13.51 -39.92
C THR A 12 -47.55 12.82 -38.58
N VAL A 13 -48.51 12.11 -37.97
CA VAL A 13 -48.22 11.33 -36.74
C VAL A 13 -47.36 10.11 -37.07
N VAL A 14 -47.61 9.43 -38.20
CA VAL A 14 -46.74 8.33 -38.67
C VAL A 14 -45.35 8.83 -39.05
N PHE A 15 -45.22 10.04 -39.61
CA PHE A 15 -43.92 10.65 -39.95
C PHE A 15 -43.16 11.16 -38.72
N ILE A 16 -43.85 11.68 -37.69
CA ILE A 16 -43.25 12.04 -36.40
C ILE A 16 -42.82 10.78 -35.62
N VAL A 17 -43.59 9.69 -35.69
CA VAL A 17 -43.21 8.38 -35.10
C VAL A 17 -42.06 7.73 -35.89
N TYR A 18 -41.99 7.90 -37.22
CA TYR A 18 -40.85 7.44 -38.03
C TYR A 18 -39.57 8.25 -37.79
N LEU A 19 -39.68 9.52 -37.41
CA LEU A 19 -38.55 10.37 -37.02
C LEU A 19 -38.12 10.18 -35.56
N ALA A 20 -38.87 9.41 -34.76
CA ALA A 20 -38.63 9.22 -33.33
C ALA A 20 -38.22 7.79 -32.94
N GLY A 21 -37.76 6.94 -33.87
CA GLY A 21 -37.75 5.49 -33.63
C GLY A 21 -36.54 4.68 -34.09
N CYS A 22 -35.38 5.28 -34.29
CA CYS A 22 -34.08 4.60 -34.32
C CYS A 22 -32.98 5.64 -34.05
N THR A 23 -32.96 6.21 -32.83
CA THR A 23 -31.67 6.68 -32.32
C THR A 23 -30.85 5.42 -32.11
N ARG A 24 -29.68 5.35 -32.76
CA ARG A 24 -28.73 4.28 -32.50
C ARG A 24 -28.22 4.53 -31.08
N ASN A 25 -28.39 3.56 -30.18
CA ASN A 25 -27.84 3.63 -28.84
C ASN A 25 -26.34 3.92 -28.91
N GLU A 26 -25.89 4.94 -28.20
CA GLU A 26 -24.48 5.29 -28.03
C GLU A 26 -23.93 4.57 -26.79
N PRO A 27 -22.71 4.01 -26.87
CA PRO A 27 -22.15 3.27 -25.74
C PRO A 27 -21.89 4.21 -24.54
N PRO A 28 -21.89 3.67 -23.30
CA PRO A 28 -21.44 4.38 -22.13
C PRO A 28 -19.97 4.82 -22.24
N VAL A 29 -19.62 5.83 -21.46
CA VAL A 29 -18.27 6.40 -21.36
C VAL A 29 -17.82 6.38 -19.91
N ILE A 30 -16.67 5.77 -19.63
CA ILE A 30 -15.98 5.91 -18.34
C ILE A 30 -15.22 7.24 -18.37
N ASP A 31 -15.58 8.16 -17.46
CA ASP A 31 -15.01 9.49 -17.38
C ASP A 31 -13.70 9.49 -16.58
N ARG A 32 -13.68 8.80 -15.43
CA ARG A 32 -12.50 8.62 -14.56
C ARG A 32 -12.76 7.65 -13.42
N PHE A 33 -11.66 7.20 -12.81
CA PHE A 33 -11.67 6.60 -11.48
C PHE A 33 -11.35 7.62 -10.39
N VAL A 34 -11.96 7.45 -9.22
CA VAL A 34 -11.63 8.18 -7.99
C VAL A 34 -11.32 7.17 -6.89
N THR A 35 -10.25 7.42 -6.15
CA THR A 35 -9.75 6.51 -5.11
C THR A 35 -9.59 7.23 -3.77
N ASP A 36 -9.91 6.52 -2.69
CA ASP A 36 -9.74 6.99 -1.30
C ASP A 36 -9.27 5.80 -0.44
N PRO A 37 -8.14 5.88 0.28
CA PRO A 37 -7.23 7.04 0.43
C PRO A 37 -6.21 7.24 -0.72
N ALA A 38 -6.23 6.39 -1.75
CA ALA A 38 -5.13 6.28 -2.71
C ALA A 38 -5.09 7.39 -3.78
N SER A 39 -4.85 8.65 -3.39
CA SER A 39 -4.84 9.79 -4.33
C SER A 39 -3.81 9.68 -5.48
N ASP A 40 -2.77 8.85 -5.32
CA ASP A 40 -1.74 8.57 -6.35
C ASP A 40 -1.66 7.07 -6.70
N THR A 41 -2.74 6.31 -6.49
CA THR A 41 -2.81 4.86 -6.75
C THR A 41 -1.77 4.00 -6.03
N LEU A 42 -1.15 4.52 -4.99
CA LEU A 42 -0.13 3.84 -4.20
C LEU A 42 -0.71 3.55 -2.81
N VAL A 43 -0.67 2.27 -2.38
CA VAL A 43 -1.31 1.75 -1.15
C VAL A 43 -0.41 0.77 -0.38
N THR A 44 -0.65 0.61 0.92
CA THR A 44 0.08 -0.37 1.71
C THR A 44 -0.57 -1.73 1.54
N ALA A 45 0.25 -2.78 1.57
CA ALA A 45 -0.27 -4.14 1.58
C ALA A 45 -1.31 -4.35 2.70
N GLY A 46 -2.47 -4.90 2.32
CA GLY A 46 -3.62 -5.11 3.22
C GLY A 46 -4.52 -3.90 3.45
N ASP A 47 -4.22 -2.71 2.90
CA ASP A 47 -5.11 -1.55 3.01
C ASP A 47 -6.41 -1.77 2.22
N THR A 48 -7.51 -1.27 2.78
CA THR A 48 -8.79 -1.16 2.06
C THR A 48 -8.85 0.17 1.29
N VAL A 49 -9.07 0.08 -0.01
CA VAL A 49 -9.19 1.20 -0.94
C VAL A 49 -10.62 1.27 -1.45
N LYS A 50 -11.25 2.42 -1.28
CA LYS A 50 -12.50 2.72 -1.99
C LYS A 50 -12.16 3.16 -3.41
N ILE A 51 -12.74 2.49 -4.40
CA ILE A 51 -12.59 2.82 -5.82
C ILE A 51 -13.97 3.17 -6.36
N ILE A 52 -14.09 4.30 -7.03
CA ILE A 52 -15.33 4.78 -7.66
C ILE A 52 -15.07 4.91 -9.16
N CYS A 53 -15.88 4.26 -9.98
CA CYS A 53 -15.92 4.49 -11.43
C CYS A 53 -17.00 5.54 -11.73
N GLU A 54 -16.59 6.70 -12.21
CA GLU A 54 -17.52 7.70 -12.73
C GLU A 54 -17.70 7.47 -14.23
N ALA A 55 -18.91 7.15 -14.63
CA ALA A 55 -19.28 6.91 -16.02
C ALA A 55 -20.61 7.61 -16.36
N THR A 56 -20.79 7.92 -17.65
CA THR A 56 -21.98 8.56 -18.18
C THR A 56 -22.46 7.86 -19.45
N ASP A 57 -23.75 7.96 -19.72
CA ASP A 57 -24.38 7.47 -20.95
C ASP A 57 -24.91 8.65 -21.77
N PRO A 58 -24.58 8.78 -23.07
CA PRO A 58 -25.06 9.89 -23.90
C PRO A 58 -26.57 9.91 -24.13
N ASP A 59 -27.21 8.74 -24.14
CA ASP A 59 -28.66 8.58 -24.30
C ASP A 59 -29.41 8.71 -22.96
N GLY A 60 -28.67 8.67 -21.84
CA GLY A 60 -29.18 8.80 -20.49
C GLY A 60 -29.69 7.49 -19.91
N ASP A 61 -29.25 6.36 -20.45
CA ASP A 61 -29.60 5.02 -19.99
C ASP A 61 -28.99 4.71 -18.61
N LEU A 62 -29.59 3.74 -17.93
CA LEU A 62 -29.12 3.31 -16.60
C LEU A 62 -27.91 2.39 -16.76
N LEU A 63 -26.86 2.69 -16.01
CA LEU A 63 -25.60 1.95 -16.06
C LEU A 63 -25.55 0.83 -15.03
N ALA A 64 -25.09 -0.33 -15.47
CA ALA A 64 -24.64 -1.46 -14.66
C ALA A 64 -23.11 -1.52 -14.66
N TYR A 65 -22.55 -2.00 -13.56
CA TYR A 65 -21.11 -2.07 -13.33
C TYR A 65 -20.71 -3.50 -12.99
N GLU A 66 -19.50 -3.88 -13.34
CA GLU A 66 -18.86 -5.12 -12.88
C GLU A 66 -17.37 -4.85 -12.68
N PHE A 67 -16.84 -5.22 -11.52
CA PHE A 67 -15.41 -5.08 -11.21
C PHE A 67 -14.72 -6.42 -11.11
N GLU A 68 -13.53 -6.50 -11.71
CA GLU A 68 -12.59 -7.61 -11.59
C GLU A 68 -11.22 -7.08 -11.17
N ALA A 69 -10.42 -7.90 -10.49
CA ALA A 69 -9.04 -7.56 -10.14
C ALA A 69 -8.13 -8.77 -10.34
N ASP A 70 -6.90 -8.52 -10.78
CA ASP A 70 -5.86 -9.54 -10.96
C ASP A 70 -5.17 -9.96 -9.63
N GLY A 71 -5.46 -9.22 -8.55
CA GLY A 71 -5.07 -9.54 -7.19
C GLY A 71 -5.89 -8.78 -6.16
N GLY A 72 -5.75 -9.19 -4.90
CA GLY A 72 -6.48 -8.62 -3.78
C GLY A 72 -7.86 -9.27 -3.61
N THR A 73 -8.70 -8.65 -2.79
CA THR A 73 -10.06 -9.13 -2.56
C THR A 73 -11.05 -7.97 -2.45
N PHE A 74 -12.31 -8.19 -2.84
CA PHE A 74 -13.35 -7.18 -2.67
C PHE A 74 -14.09 -7.38 -1.34
N GLU A 75 -14.35 -6.30 -0.63
CA GLU A 75 -15.21 -6.26 0.55
C GLU A 75 -16.62 -5.82 0.13
N GLY A 76 -17.48 -6.80 -0.13
CA GLY A 76 -18.88 -6.55 -0.49
C GLY A 76 -19.18 -6.76 -1.98
N PRO A 77 -20.29 -6.17 -2.47
CA PRO A 77 -20.69 -6.29 -3.87
C PRO A 77 -19.73 -5.59 -4.82
N VAL A 78 -19.69 -6.08 -6.07
CA VAL A 78 -18.84 -5.57 -7.16
C VAL A 78 -19.67 -5.09 -8.36
N ASP A 79 -20.99 -4.96 -8.17
CA ASP A 79 -21.99 -4.62 -9.18
C ASP A 79 -22.53 -3.18 -9.03
N ALA A 80 -21.78 -2.33 -8.32
CA ALA A 80 -22.08 -0.92 -8.10
C ALA A 80 -20.97 -0.03 -8.67
N ASN A 81 -21.24 1.27 -8.80
CA ASN A 81 -20.25 2.23 -9.31
C ASN A 81 -19.12 2.54 -8.32
N ASP A 82 -19.21 2.03 -7.08
CA ASP A 82 -18.14 2.05 -6.10
C ASP A 82 -17.94 0.67 -5.46
N ILE A 83 -16.68 0.37 -5.13
CA ILE A 83 -16.25 -0.87 -4.49
C ILE A 83 -15.27 -0.59 -3.36
N LEU A 84 -15.13 -1.57 -2.46
CA LEU A 84 -14.03 -1.63 -1.50
C LEU A 84 -13.10 -2.77 -1.91
N TRP A 85 -11.86 -2.45 -2.24
CA TRP A 85 -10.83 -3.40 -2.62
C TRP A 85 -9.74 -3.46 -1.54
N ILE A 86 -9.41 -4.66 -1.07
CA ILE A 86 -8.36 -4.93 -0.10
C ILE A 86 -7.11 -5.34 -0.86
N ALA A 87 -6.05 -4.54 -0.70
CA ALA A 87 -4.76 -4.80 -1.33
C ALA A 87 -4.16 -6.14 -0.87
N PRO A 88 -3.44 -6.87 -1.75
CA PRO A 88 -2.64 -8.03 -1.38
C PRO A 88 -1.65 -7.76 -0.24
N ASP A 89 -1.15 -8.84 0.37
CA ASP A 89 -0.17 -8.81 1.44
C ASP A 89 1.29 -8.68 0.96
N HIS A 90 1.50 -8.42 -0.32
CA HIS A 90 2.81 -8.27 -0.96
C HIS A 90 2.83 -7.07 -1.91
N SER A 91 4.04 -6.60 -2.20
CA SER A 91 4.28 -5.49 -3.10
C SER A 91 4.02 -5.92 -4.54
N GLY A 92 3.48 -5.02 -5.35
CA GLY A 92 3.13 -5.34 -6.72
C GLY A 92 2.38 -4.22 -7.41
N ILE A 93 2.10 -4.44 -8.69
CA ILE A 93 1.20 -3.61 -9.48
C ILE A 93 -0.01 -4.49 -9.77
N PHE A 94 -1.19 -4.01 -9.40
CA PHE A 94 -2.46 -4.71 -9.56
C PHE A 94 -3.39 -3.90 -10.44
N GLU A 95 -4.11 -4.59 -11.31
CA GLU A 95 -5.06 -4.00 -12.25
C GLU A 95 -6.47 -4.32 -11.77
N ILE A 96 -7.27 -3.27 -11.59
CA ILE A 96 -8.70 -3.38 -11.32
C ILE A 96 -9.42 -2.90 -12.58
N ILE A 97 -10.20 -3.79 -13.17
CA ILE A 97 -10.96 -3.56 -14.40
C ILE A 97 -12.40 -3.28 -14.02
N CYS A 98 -12.97 -2.20 -14.54
CA CYS A 98 -14.39 -1.90 -14.44
C CYS A 98 -15.04 -2.01 -15.82
N THR A 99 -16.03 -2.88 -15.93
CA THR A 99 -16.90 -2.99 -17.11
C THR A 99 -18.21 -2.26 -16.81
N VAL A 100 -18.63 -1.38 -17.73
CA VAL A 100 -19.84 -0.57 -17.64
C VAL A 100 -20.74 -0.90 -18.83
N SER A 101 -22.00 -1.19 -18.53
CA SER A 101 -23.04 -1.60 -19.49
C SER A 101 -24.28 -0.72 -19.34
N ASP A 102 -24.88 -0.30 -20.43
CA ASP A 102 -26.17 0.41 -20.49
C ASP A 102 -27.37 -0.55 -20.65
N GLY A 103 -27.13 -1.87 -20.63
CA GLY A 103 -28.13 -2.90 -20.87
C GLY A 103 -28.21 -3.39 -22.32
N ASP A 104 -27.49 -2.78 -23.26
CA ASP A 104 -27.21 -3.31 -24.59
C ASP A 104 -25.85 -4.05 -24.58
N THR A 105 -25.89 -5.37 -24.49
CA THR A 105 -24.69 -6.23 -24.37
C THR A 105 -23.73 -6.15 -25.58
N LEU A 106 -24.09 -5.42 -26.63
CA LEU A 106 -23.21 -5.13 -27.77
C LEU A 106 -22.32 -3.89 -27.57
N HIS A 107 -22.51 -3.12 -26.50
CA HIS A 107 -21.93 -1.78 -26.32
C HIS A 107 -21.27 -1.55 -24.96
N GLU A 108 -20.88 -2.61 -24.24
CA GLU A 108 -20.14 -2.48 -22.98
C GLU A 108 -18.77 -1.82 -23.19
N VAL A 109 -18.39 -0.95 -22.24
CA VAL A 109 -17.07 -0.33 -22.18
C VAL A 109 -16.33 -0.88 -20.95
N ALA A 110 -15.02 -1.07 -21.08
CA ALA A 110 -14.18 -1.41 -19.93
C ALA A 110 -12.98 -0.47 -19.87
N ASP A 111 -12.61 -0.09 -18.65
CA ASP A 111 -11.39 0.67 -18.37
C ASP A 111 -10.69 0.10 -17.12
N THR A 112 -9.42 0.42 -16.95
CA THR A 112 -8.57 -0.16 -15.92
C THR A 112 -7.94 0.92 -15.06
N ILE A 113 -8.01 0.74 -13.74
CA ILE A 113 -7.18 1.46 -12.79
C ILE A 113 -6.06 0.56 -12.29
N THR A 114 -4.84 1.05 -12.38
CA THR A 114 -3.65 0.40 -11.85
C THR A 114 -3.39 0.89 -10.43
N ILE A 115 -3.20 -0.02 -9.48
CA ILE A 115 -2.84 0.27 -8.09
C ILE A 115 -1.50 -0.38 -7.75
N HIS A 116 -0.57 0.44 -7.27
CA HIS A 116 0.73 0.03 -6.77
C HIS A 116 0.62 -0.28 -5.28
N VAL A 117 0.97 -1.49 -4.90
CA VAL A 117 0.98 -1.94 -3.50
C VAL A 117 2.43 -2.04 -3.02
N GLN A 118 2.69 -1.57 -1.81
CA GLN A 118 4.01 -1.67 -1.18
C GLN A 118 3.92 -2.32 0.21
N ASN A 119 4.89 -3.17 0.51
CA ASN A 119 5.06 -3.81 1.81
C ASN A 119 6.52 -3.75 2.26
N TYR A 120 6.93 -2.66 2.90
CA TYR A 120 8.28 -2.53 3.45
C TYR A 120 8.45 -3.15 4.84
N LEU A 121 7.39 -3.70 5.44
CA LEU A 121 7.42 -4.28 6.78
C LEU A 121 6.51 -5.51 6.85
N PRO A 122 6.90 -6.64 6.23
CA PRO A 122 6.13 -7.87 6.29
C PRO A 122 6.20 -8.46 7.71
N MET A 123 5.23 -8.11 8.55
CA MET A 123 5.23 -8.42 9.99
C MET A 123 4.37 -9.64 10.36
N THR A 124 4.42 -10.70 9.56
CA THR A 124 3.72 -11.97 9.81
C THR A 124 4.38 -12.75 10.96
N GLU A 125 3.58 -13.41 11.80
CA GLU A 125 4.09 -14.18 12.94
C GLU A 125 5.03 -15.32 12.50
N GLY A 126 6.24 -15.33 13.05
CA GLY A 126 7.33 -16.23 12.71
C GLY A 126 8.26 -15.73 11.60
N ASN A 127 8.00 -14.56 11.01
CA ASN A 127 8.98 -13.91 10.15
C ASN A 127 10.25 -13.59 10.96
N GLN A 128 11.40 -13.79 10.33
CA GLN A 128 12.70 -13.67 10.96
C GLN A 128 13.72 -12.99 10.06
N TRP A 129 14.57 -12.17 10.67
CA TRP A 129 15.70 -11.51 10.03
C TRP A 129 16.96 -11.68 10.87
N VAL A 130 18.10 -11.91 10.23
CA VAL A 130 19.41 -12.03 10.85
C VAL A 130 20.34 -11.01 10.22
N TYR A 131 20.92 -10.16 11.06
CA TYR A 131 21.83 -9.09 10.69
C TYR A 131 23.18 -9.31 11.34
N GLU A 132 24.24 -8.92 10.66
CA GLU A 132 25.59 -8.96 11.19
C GLU A 132 26.39 -7.73 10.80
N GLY A 133 27.22 -7.28 11.73
CA GLY A 133 28.08 -6.14 11.50
C GLY A 133 29.23 -6.04 12.50
N LYS A 134 29.97 -4.94 12.41
CA LYS A 134 31.07 -4.63 13.34
C LYS A 134 31.01 -3.17 13.74
N ASP A 135 31.40 -2.88 14.97
CA ASP A 135 31.64 -1.49 15.39
C ASP A 135 32.99 -0.98 14.87
N GLN A 136 33.27 0.30 15.12
CA GLN A 136 34.52 0.96 14.74
C GLN A 136 35.77 0.33 15.37
N SER A 137 35.62 -0.42 16.47
CA SER A 137 36.71 -1.15 17.13
C SER A 137 36.93 -2.55 16.57
N GLY A 138 36.09 -2.98 15.62
CA GLY A 138 36.14 -4.30 15.00
C GLY A 138 35.43 -5.39 15.79
N ARG A 139 34.72 -5.06 16.88
CA ARG A 139 33.89 -6.02 17.61
C ARG A 139 32.67 -6.35 16.76
N TRP A 140 32.41 -7.64 16.58
CA TRP A 140 31.27 -8.11 15.80
C TRP A 140 30.00 -8.13 16.64
N ALA A 141 28.87 -7.94 15.98
CA ALA A 141 27.56 -8.13 16.56
C ALA A 141 26.66 -8.89 15.58
N LEU A 142 25.84 -9.78 16.11
CA LEU A 142 24.75 -10.45 15.42
C LEU A 142 23.44 -10.04 16.08
N LEU A 143 22.48 -9.62 15.27
CA LEU A 143 21.13 -9.31 15.69
C LEU A 143 20.17 -10.23 14.94
N ARG A 144 19.29 -10.90 15.68
CA ARG A 144 18.17 -11.62 15.10
C ARG A 144 16.86 -11.01 15.59
N LEU A 145 15.98 -10.70 14.66
CA LEU A 145 14.63 -10.24 14.93
C LEU A 145 13.65 -11.35 14.55
N THR A 146 12.70 -11.66 15.42
CA THR A 146 11.64 -12.64 15.15
C THR A 146 10.29 -12.05 15.54
N VAL A 147 9.32 -12.04 14.63
CA VAL A 147 7.94 -11.67 14.98
C VAL A 147 7.34 -12.81 15.79
N VAL A 148 7.02 -12.56 17.06
CA VAL A 148 6.51 -13.59 17.98
C VAL A 148 5.01 -13.54 18.19
N ASP A 149 4.38 -12.40 17.93
CA ASP A 149 2.95 -12.21 18.10
C ASP A 149 2.48 -11.05 17.23
N ARG A 150 1.31 -11.18 16.60
CA ARG A 150 0.69 -10.15 15.76
C ARG A 150 -0.78 -9.99 16.17
N LYS A 151 -1.12 -8.82 16.69
CA LYS A 151 -2.48 -8.49 17.16
C LYS A 151 -3.09 -7.38 16.35
N VAL A 152 -4.37 -7.52 16.03
CA VAL A 152 -5.18 -6.45 15.43
C VAL A 152 -6.12 -5.92 16.51
N ASP A 153 -6.06 -4.62 16.79
CA ASP A 153 -6.83 -3.95 17.84
C ASP A 153 -7.24 -2.55 17.35
N GLU A 154 -8.54 -2.29 17.24
CA GLU A 154 -9.13 -0.98 16.85
C GLU A 154 -8.47 -0.35 15.60
N GLY A 155 -8.30 -1.13 14.53
CA GLY A 155 -7.69 -0.64 13.27
C GLY A 155 -6.18 -0.42 13.33
N ARG A 156 -5.52 -0.89 14.40
CA ARG A 156 -4.05 -0.92 14.53
C ARG A 156 -3.56 -2.35 14.56
N ILE A 157 -2.42 -2.60 13.93
CA ILE A 157 -1.70 -3.86 14.03
C ILE A 157 -0.55 -3.64 15.01
N ARG A 158 -0.44 -4.46 16.06
CA ARG A 158 0.72 -4.50 16.95
C ARG A 158 1.48 -5.80 16.72
N CYS A 159 2.72 -5.68 16.30
CA CYS A 159 3.63 -6.80 16.12
C CYS A 159 4.68 -6.76 17.23
N TYR A 160 4.73 -7.83 18.01
CA TYR A 160 5.71 -8.03 19.05
C TYR A 160 6.89 -8.76 18.44
N VAL A 161 8.08 -8.21 18.62
CA VAL A 161 9.31 -8.72 18.02
C VAL A 161 10.28 -9.07 19.13
N GLU A 162 10.74 -10.32 19.10
CA GLU A 162 11.86 -10.77 19.91
C GLU A 162 13.18 -10.36 19.24
N ARG A 163 14.09 -9.79 20.03
CA ARG A 163 15.47 -9.50 19.63
C ARG A 163 16.39 -10.48 20.33
N TYR A 164 17.27 -11.13 19.56
CA TYR A 164 18.41 -11.88 20.08
C TYR A 164 19.70 -11.20 19.63
N ILE A 165 20.57 -10.85 20.57
CA ILE A 165 21.81 -10.12 20.33
C ILE A 165 23.00 -10.94 20.81
N GLU A 166 23.97 -11.16 19.93
CA GLU A 166 25.22 -11.86 20.21
C GLU A 166 26.44 -11.02 19.77
N GLY A 167 27.61 -11.29 20.37
CA GLY A 167 28.88 -10.60 20.05
C GLY A 167 29.04 -9.23 20.71
N LYS A 168 27.93 -8.52 20.96
CA LYS A 168 27.90 -7.25 21.71
C LYS A 168 28.24 -7.41 23.19
N TYR A 169 27.71 -8.47 23.82
CA TYR A 169 27.79 -8.72 25.25
C TYR A 169 28.60 -9.98 25.54
N PRO A 170 29.16 -10.14 26.76
CA PRO A 170 29.85 -11.37 27.16
C PRO A 170 28.96 -12.62 27.11
N VAL A 171 27.65 -12.43 27.19
CA VAL A 171 26.60 -13.45 27.11
C VAL A 171 25.51 -12.92 26.17
N PRO A 172 24.96 -13.74 25.27
CA PRO A 172 23.86 -13.30 24.41
C PRO A 172 22.66 -12.80 25.22
N VAL A 173 21.95 -11.81 24.68
CA VAL A 173 20.76 -11.20 25.30
C VAL A 173 19.55 -11.44 24.42
N THR A 174 18.43 -11.82 25.04
CA THR A 174 17.13 -11.91 24.39
C THR A 174 16.13 -11.00 25.11
N ASP A 175 15.38 -10.20 24.36
CA ASP A 175 14.24 -9.44 24.88
C ASP A 175 13.06 -9.46 23.92
N THR A 176 11.84 -9.27 24.45
CA THR A 176 10.58 -9.24 23.70
C THR A 176 9.90 -7.87 23.79
N GLY A 177 10.67 -6.83 24.09
CA GLY A 177 10.11 -5.50 24.36
C GLY A 177 9.86 -4.68 23.11
N LEU A 178 10.40 -5.09 21.96
CA LEU A 178 10.25 -4.38 20.69
C LEU A 178 8.83 -4.54 20.14
N VAL A 179 8.12 -3.43 19.99
CA VAL A 179 6.75 -3.44 19.47
C VAL A 179 6.65 -2.50 18.28
N TYR A 180 6.27 -3.05 17.13
CA TYR A 180 5.86 -2.28 15.96
C TYR A 180 4.36 -2.07 16.03
N THR A 181 3.91 -0.82 15.96
CA THR A 181 2.50 -0.49 15.78
C THR A 181 2.31 0.07 14.39
N ILE A 182 1.49 -0.58 13.57
CA ILE A 182 1.09 -0.11 12.25
C ILE A 182 -0.33 0.44 12.42
N ALA A 183 -0.54 1.69 12.04
CA ALA A 183 -1.83 2.37 12.16
C ALA A 183 -2.06 3.20 10.90
N ALA A 184 -3.01 2.76 10.07
CA ALA A 184 -3.21 3.29 8.74
C ALA A 184 -1.86 3.37 8.01
N ASP A 185 -1.48 4.57 7.60
CA ASP A 185 -0.26 4.79 6.86
C ASP A 185 1.01 4.85 7.71
N SER A 186 0.90 4.78 9.04
CA SER A 186 2.00 5.11 9.95
C SER A 186 2.53 3.90 10.70
N VAL A 187 3.85 3.81 10.88
CA VAL A 187 4.49 2.83 11.77
C VAL A 187 5.08 3.52 12.99
N PHE A 188 5.07 2.84 14.13
CA PHE A 188 5.63 3.32 15.39
C PHE A 188 6.45 2.20 16.01
N ILE A 189 7.65 2.51 16.51
CA ILE A 189 8.50 1.54 17.18
C ILE A 189 8.62 1.89 18.65
N LYS A 190 8.21 0.97 19.49
CA LYS A 190 8.56 1.02 20.90
C LYS A 190 9.73 0.08 21.15
N ASP A 191 10.92 0.64 21.32
CA ASP A 191 12.10 -0.08 21.81
C ASP A 191 12.13 0.02 23.35
N PRO A 192 12.40 -1.07 24.09
CA PRO A 192 12.52 -1.04 25.55
C PRO A 192 13.79 -0.33 26.05
N ASP A 193 14.85 -0.31 25.24
CA ASP A 193 16.16 0.26 25.61
C ASP A 193 16.38 1.68 25.06
N ALA A 194 15.51 2.15 24.17
CA ALA A 194 15.43 3.55 23.74
C ALA A 194 14.17 4.21 24.30
N ALA A 195 14.11 5.56 24.34
CA ALA A 195 12.82 6.23 24.48
C ALA A 195 11.88 5.81 23.32
N LYS A 196 10.56 6.05 23.43
CA LYS A 196 9.61 5.71 22.36
C LYS A 196 10.06 6.36 21.03
N GLU A 197 10.30 5.56 19.99
CA GLU A 197 10.76 6.04 18.68
C GLU A 197 9.59 6.03 17.68
N TYR A 198 9.42 7.16 16.98
CA TYR A 198 8.44 7.24 15.91
C TYR A 198 9.17 7.00 14.59
N LEU A 199 9.06 5.78 14.06
CA LEU A 199 9.38 5.54 12.65
C LEU A 199 8.16 5.88 11.80
N GLY A 200 7.84 7.17 11.71
CA GLY A 200 6.77 7.70 10.89
C GLY A 200 7.03 7.48 9.39
N PHE A 201 7.03 6.23 8.95
CA PHE A 201 6.82 5.90 7.56
C PHE A 201 5.37 6.21 7.30
N LEU A 202 5.06 7.18 6.45
CA LEU A 202 3.73 7.29 5.85
C LEU A 202 3.73 6.31 4.67
N LEU A 203 3.63 5.00 4.94
CA LEU A 203 3.35 3.98 3.93
C LEU A 203 1.88 4.13 3.54
N PRO A 204 1.54 4.48 2.31
CA PRO A 204 2.30 4.21 1.09
C PRO A 204 2.90 5.49 0.48
N PHE A 205 2.58 6.67 1.04
CA PHE A 205 3.00 7.97 0.56
C PHE A 205 4.45 8.32 0.92
N LEU A 206 5.41 7.44 0.65
CA LEU A 206 6.86 7.69 0.73
C LEU A 206 7.34 8.78 -0.26
N VAL A 207 6.53 9.82 -0.47
CA VAL A 207 6.91 11.15 -0.89
C VAL A 207 8.03 11.63 0.05
N ALA A 208 9.02 12.36 -0.48
CA ALA A 208 10.08 12.99 0.29
C ALA A 208 9.49 13.78 1.48
N LYS A 209 9.50 13.16 2.66
CA LYS A 209 8.87 13.67 3.88
C LYS A 209 9.86 13.56 5.02
N SER A 210 9.77 14.54 5.91
CA SER A 210 10.40 14.53 7.21
C SER A 210 9.34 14.44 8.31
N TRP A 211 9.65 13.74 9.39
CA TRP A 211 8.78 13.62 10.56
C TRP A 211 9.58 13.80 11.84
N GLU A 212 8.90 14.11 12.95
CA GLU A 212 9.51 14.11 14.29
C GLU A 212 9.50 12.70 14.86
N THR A 213 10.62 12.26 15.45
CA THR A 213 10.77 10.92 16.03
C THR A 213 10.21 10.80 17.45
N GLY A 214 9.59 11.86 17.97
CA GLY A 214 8.95 11.92 19.30
C GLY A 214 9.91 11.97 20.50
N ASP A 215 11.21 11.84 20.28
CA ASP A 215 12.29 12.01 21.26
C ASP A 215 13.12 13.28 21.00
N GLY A 216 12.61 14.19 20.17
CA GLY A 216 13.30 15.42 19.76
C GLY A 216 14.23 15.25 18.54
N GLY A 217 14.26 14.07 17.93
CA GLY A 217 14.88 13.84 16.63
C GLY A 217 13.94 14.03 15.44
N THR A 218 14.50 13.83 14.26
CA THR A 218 13.81 13.93 12.97
C THR A 218 14.18 12.75 12.08
N GLY A 219 13.20 12.13 11.45
CA GLY A 219 13.39 11.15 10.39
C GLY A 219 13.11 11.78 9.03
N ARG A 220 13.81 11.33 7.98
CA ARG A 220 13.57 11.79 6.60
C ARG A 220 13.86 10.68 5.60
N VAL A 221 12.97 10.51 4.61
CA VAL A 221 13.27 9.72 3.42
C VAL A 221 14.31 10.46 2.58
N VAL A 222 15.49 9.85 2.42
CA VAL A 222 16.60 10.39 1.61
C VAL A 222 16.34 10.16 0.14
N GLY A 223 15.82 8.98 -0.21
CA GLY A 223 15.50 8.60 -1.58
C GLY A 223 15.23 7.11 -1.72
N PHE A 224 15.08 6.69 -2.97
CA PHE A 224 14.90 5.29 -3.37
C PHE A 224 16.07 4.88 -4.26
N ASP A 225 16.66 3.71 -3.99
CA ASP A 225 17.76 3.16 -4.77
C ASP A 225 17.84 1.65 -4.59
N SER A 226 18.72 0.99 -5.33
CA SER A 226 19.16 -0.36 -5.02
C SER A 226 20.12 -0.37 -3.82
N CYS A 227 20.13 -1.47 -3.06
CA CYS A 227 21.02 -1.66 -1.93
C CYS A 227 21.53 -3.11 -1.91
N GLU A 228 22.86 -3.27 -1.96
CA GLU A 228 23.53 -4.57 -1.83
C GLU A 228 23.96 -4.79 -0.37
N VAL A 229 23.52 -5.90 0.20
CA VAL A 229 23.89 -6.37 1.54
C VAL A 229 24.31 -7.84 1.45
N LYS A 230 24.74 -8.45 2.56
CA LYS A 230 25.18 -9.86 2.60
C LYS A 230 24.11 -10.85 2.13
N ALA A 231 22.82 -10.54 2.34
CA ALA A 231 21.70 -11.34 1.87
C ALA A 231 21.45 -11.23 0.34
N GLY A 232 22.02 -10.23 -0.33
CA GLY A 232 21.87 -10.02 -1.77
C GLY A 232 21.67 -8.55 -2.17
N LEU A 233 21.41 -8.34 -3.47
CA LEU A 233 21.02 -7.06 -4.03
C LEU A 233 19.49 -6.92 -4.00
N PHE A 234 19.00 -5.83 -3.42
CA PHE A 234 17.59 -5.48 -3.38
C PHE A 234 17.36 -4.21 -4.20
N GLU A 235 16.29 -4.19 -5.00
CA GLU A 235 15.89 -3.03 -5.79
C GLU A 235 14.72 -2.29 -5.13
N GLY A 236 14.56 -1.01 -5.45
CA GLY A 236 13.47 -0.20 -4.91
C GLY A 236 13.55 0.01 -3.40
N CYS A 237 14.75 -0.05 -2.82
CA CYS A 237 14.94 0.15 -1.39
C CYS A 237 14.77 1.62 -1.00
N VAL A 238 14.24 1.85 0.20
CA VAL A 238 14.07 3.20 0.76
C VAL A 238 15.23 3.48 1.69
N ASN A 239 15.95 4.57 1.46
CA ASN A 239 16.95 5.09 2.38
C ASN A 239 16.32 6.12 3.31
N ILE A 240 16.47 5.92 4.61
CA ILE A 240 15.89 6.76 5.66
C ILE A 240 16.98 7.17 6.62
N LYS A 241 17.07 8.49 6.85
CA LYS A 241 18.00 9.08 7.80
C LYS A 241 17.24 9.61 9.01
N ILE A 242 17.66 9.19 10.18
CA ILE A 242 17.22 9.67 11.49
C ILE A 242 18.35 10.49 12.11
N SER A 243 18.04 11.70 12.53
CA SER A 243 19.03 12.65 13.07
C SER A 243 18.44 13.48 14.19
N GLY A 244 19.27 13.84 15.17
CA GLY A 244 18.80 14.44 16.43
C GLY A 244 18.09 13.41 17.32
N GLY A 245 17.79 13.78 18.57
CA GLY A 245 17.25 12.84 19.56
C GLY A 245 18.33 12.01 20.25
N GLN A 246 18.01 10.78 20.67
CA GLN A 246 18.94 9.91 21.39
C GLN A 246 19.84 9.03 20.50
N LEU A 247 19.53 8.92 19.20
CA LEU A 247 20.25 8.06 18.27
C LEU A 247 20.19 8.60 16.83
N GLU A 248 21.36 8.74 16.21
CA GLU A 248 21.45 9.00 14.77
C GLU A 248 21.47 7.66 14.06
N ARG A 249 20.60 7.45 13.06
CA ARG A 249 20.54 6.20 12.32
C ARG A 249 20.36 6.38 10.83
N ASP A 250 21.04 5.56 10.05
CA ASP A 250 20.70 5.34 8.65
C ASP A 250 20.05 3.95 8.51
N LEU A 251 18.90 3.89 7.84
CA LEU A 251 18.09 2.70 7.64
C LEU A 251 17.89 2.48 6.15
N TRP A 252 17.95 1.23 5.73
CA TRP A 252 17.49 0.82 4.40
C TRP A 252 16.39 -0.22 4.54
N LEU A 253 15.28 -0.03 3.83
CA LEU A 253 14.18 -0.98 3.79
C LEU A 253 14.00 -1.49 2.36
N ALA A 254 13.87 -2.81 2.19
CA ALA A 254 13.57 -3.44 0.91
C ALA A 254 12.09 -3.88 0.84
N PRO A 255 11.44 -3.77 -0.34
CA PRO A 255 10.08 -4.25 -0.55
C PRO A 255 9.98 -5.74 -0.27
N ASP A 256 8.87 -6.16 0.35
CA ASP A 256 8.55 -7.53 0.78
C ASP A 256 9.60 -8.19 1.67
N VAL A 257 10.57 -7.43 2.17
CA VAL A 257 11.63 -7.95 3.03
C VAL A 257 11.59 -7.28 4.38
N GLY A 258 11.64 -5.95 4.46
CA GLY A 258 11.83 -5.28 5.74
C GLY A 258 13.07 -4.40 5.76
N ILE A 259 13.55 -4.14 6.97
CA ILE A 259 14.83 -3.47 7.21
C ILE A 259 15.95 -4.38 6.70
N ILE A 260 16.86 -3.86 5.88
CA ILE A 260 18.02 -4.58 5.33
C ILE A 260 19.35 -4.00 5.80
N VAL A 261 19.38 -2.74 6.19
CA VAL A 261 20.51 -2.09 6.87
C VAL A 261 19.96 -1.35 8.08
N THR A 262 20.61 -1.53 9.23
CA THR A 262 20.27 -0.83 10.46
C THR A 262 21.51 -0.56 11.30
N GLN A 263 21.34 0.21 12.37
CA GLN A 263 22.40 0.49 13.33
C GLN A 263 21.98 0.05 14.72
N LEU A 264 22.88 -0.70 15.37
CA LEU A 264 22.76 -1.13 16.75
C LEU A 264 23.73 -0.33 17.59
N LYS A 265 23.20 0.48 18.52
CA LYS A 265 24.02 1.14 19.53
C LYS A 265 24.60 0.11 20.48
N ILE A 266 25.93 0.04 20.53
CA ILE A 266 26.66 -0.91 21.36
C ILE A 266 26.98 -0.31 22.72
N ASP A 267 27.57 0.88 22.71
CA ASP A 267 27.90 1.70 23.88
C ASP A 267 27.90 3.18 23.44
N ASP A 268 28.00 4.17 24.33
CA ASP A 268 28.20 5.56 23.91
C ASP A 268 29.70 5.84 23.70
N PRO A 269 30.19 6.22 22.50
CA PRO A 269 29.48 6.53 21.24
C PRO A 269 29.60 5.41 20.17
N LEU A 270 29.85 4.16 20.58
CA LEU A 270 30.08 3.02 19.69
C LEU A 270 28.78 2.47 19.09
N GLU A 271 28.67 2.57 17.77
CA GLU A 271 27.60 2.00 16.97
C GLU A 271 28.16 0.97 15.99
N ALA A 272 27.41 -0.10 15.78
CA ALA A 272 27.67 -1.06 14.72
C ALA A 272 26.59 -0.93 13.65
N GLU A 273 27.02 -0.68 12.43
CA GLU A 273 26.18 -0.86 11.25
C GLU A 273 26.01 -2.36 11.00
N LEU A 274 24.76 -2.79 10.90
CA LEU A 274 24.36 -4.17 10.71
C LEU A 274 23.68 -4.31 9.35
N GLU A 275 24.15 -5.28 8.57
CA GLU A 275 23.59 -5.63 7.28
C GLU A 275 22.84 -6.95 7.39
N LEU A 276 21.73 -7.08 6.68
CA LEU A 276 20.96 -8.32 6.58
C LEU A 276 21.81 -9.41 5.93
N VAL A 277 21.83 -10.58 6.57
CA VAL A 277 22.54 -11.78 6.12
C VAL A 277 21.57 -12.86 5.66
N GLU A 278 20.48 -13.04 6.39
CA GLU A 278 19.47 -14.05 6.13
C GLU A 278 18.11 -13.56 6.60
N TYR A 279 17.05 -13.97 5.90
CA TYR A 279 15.68 -13.72 6.30
C TYR A 279 14.80 -14.91 5.94
N HIS A 280 13.74 -15.11 6.71
CA HIS A 280 12.74 -16.13 6.49
C HIS A 280 11.36 -15.52 6.70
N LEU A 281 10.59 -15.42 5.61
CA LEU A 281 9.24 -14.85 5.60
C LEU A 281 8.25 -15.95 5.25
N LYS A 282 7.09 -15.93 5.91
CA LYS A 282 5.97 -16.83 5.67
C LYS A 282 4.94 -16.22 4.74
#